data_AF-A0A969HEB2-F1
#
_entry.id   AF-A0A969HEB2-F1
#
_cell.length_a   1.000
_cell.length_b   1.000
_cell.length_c   1.000
_cell.angle_alpha   90.00
_cell.angle_beta   90.00
_cell.angle_gamma   90.00
#
_symmetry.space_group_name_H-M   'P 1'
#
loop_
_entity.id
_entity.type
_entity.pdbx_description
1 polymer ?
#
loop_
_entity_poly.entity_id
_entity_poly.type
_entity_poly.pdbx_seq_one_letter_code
_entity_poly.pdbx_strand_id
1 'polypeptide(L)'
;MVAHVRDRDKKIQSLEDHLVAVSKYAGQFAGKIGLKEIGEILGLLHDVGKASQEFQNYILSGTGLILQNSPDWVDVKANKGKIDHSTAGAQIIYQKLSERGDKATATAMAMALCIASHHSGLIDSLKPNGENNFQRRIEKQEEGSHADEAWANLANVAKKFGKLLSNDIETQFIEKLNSLKLELESPDTINFKRGLLVRYLLSCLIDADRLDTADFEFPSNERIRNYGNYTPWKTLIERLGS
;
A
#
# COMPACT_ATOMS: atom_id res chain seq x y z
N MET A 1 7.89 14.85 -7.31
CA MET A 1 7.55 14.65 -5.89
C MET A 1 8.46 13.60 -5.29
N VAL A 2 8.79 13.76 -4.01
CA VAL A 2 9.72 12.92 -3.25
C VAL A 2 8.94 11.88 -2.46
N ALA A 3 9.37 10.61 -2.48
CA ALA A 3 8.97 9.62 -1.49
C ALA A 3 10.00 9.53 -0.36
N HIS A 4 11.28 9.35 -0.73
CA HIS A 4 12.38 9.16 0.21
C HIS A 4 13.61 9.97 -0.19
N VAL A 5 14.39 10.39 0.80
CA VAL A 5 15.72 10.97 0.62
C VAL A 5 16.69 10.10 1.40
N ARG A 6 17.64 9.51 0.69
CA ARG A 6 18.62 8.59 1.28
C ARG A 6 19.58 9.33 2.19
N ASP A 7 19.87 8.76 3.36
CA ASP A 7 20.61 9.49 4.39
C ASP A 7 22.07 9.74 4.00
N ARG A 8 22.73 8.73 3.44
CA ARG A 8 24.18 8.77 3.18
C ARG A 8 24.64 9.75 2.10
N ASP A 9 23.81 10.01 1.08
CA ASP A 9 24.21 10.80 -0.10
C ASP A 9 23.12 11.75 -0.61
N LYS A 10 22.01 11.86 0.13
CA LYS A 10 20.87 12.72 -0.20
C LYS A 10 20.26 12.45 -1.57
N LYS A 11 20.49 11.26 -2.14
CA LYS A 11 19.78 10.83 -3.34
C LYS A 11 18.28 10.81 -3.06
N ILE A 12 17.50 11.29 -4.01
CA ILE A 12 16.03 11.31 -3.95
C ILE A 12 15.49 10.07 -4.67
N GLN A 13 14.54 9.38 -4.03
CA GLN A 13 13.62 8.48 -4.69
C GLN A 13 12.37 9.27 -5.05
N SER A 14 11.99 9.25 -6.32
CA SER A 14 10.73 9.87 -6.72
C SER A 14 9.55 9.06 -6.17
N LEU A 15 8.44 9.73 -5.88
CA LEU A 15 7.22 9.05 -5.42
C LEU A 15 6.70 8.06 -6.46
N GLU A 16 6.78 8.39 -7.74
CA GLU A 16 6.36 7.47 -8.81
C GLU A 16 7.21 6.20 -8.85
N ASP A 17 8.54 6.32 -8.75
CA ASP A 17 9.43 5.16 -8.73
C ASP A 17 9.13 4.25 -7.54
N HIS A 18 8.92 4.83 -6.36
CA HIS A 18 8.55 4.11 -5.15
C HIS A 18 7.22 3.37 -5.32
N LEU A 19 6.14 4.05 -5.71
CA LEU A 19 4.83 3.44 -5.91
C LEU A 19 4.86 2.29 -6.94
N VAL A 20 5.62 2.46 -8.03
CA VAL A 20 5.77 1.43 -9.07
C VAL A 20 6.59 0.23 -8.56
N ALA A 21 7.64 0.46 -7.77
CA ALA A 21 8.44 -0.60 -7.20
C ALA A 21 7.67 -1.40 -6.15
N VAL A 22 6.97 -0.72 -5.23
CA VAL A 22 6.10 -1.34 -4.23
C VAL A 22 4.97 -2.11 -4.90
N SER A 23 4.35 -1.56 -5.94
CA SER A 23 3.35 -2.26 -6.77
C SER A 23 3.89 -3.58 -7.31
N LYS A 24 5.09 -3.58 -7.89
CA LYS A 24 5.73 -4.79 -8.42
C LYS A 24 5.95 -5.84 -7.33
N TYR A 25 6.49 -5.47 -6.18
CA TYR A 25 6.75 -6.42 -5.08
C TYR A 25 5.46 -6.93 -4.45
N ALA A 26 4.52 -6.06 -4.12
CA ALA A 26 3.23 -6.44 -3.56
C ALA A 26 2.45 -7.36 -4.51
N GLY A 27 2.50 -7.09 -5.81
CA GLY A 27 1.96 -7.96 -6.86
C GLY A 27 2.62 -9.34 -6.89
N GLN A 28 3.95 -9.41 -6.82
CA GLN A 28 4.66 -10.70 -6.75
C GLN A 28 4.27 -11.51 -5.51
N PHE A 29 4.10 -10.86 -4.36
CA PHE A 29 3.73 -11.53 -3.12
C PHE A 29 2.28 -12.02 -3.16
N ALA A 30 1.34 -11.16 -3.54
CA ALA A 30 -0.07 -11.50 -3.68
C ALA A 30 -0.33 -12.50 -4.83
N GLY A 31 0.52 -12.50 -5.85
CA GLY A 31 0.46 -13.46 -6.96
C GLY A 31 0.62 -14.92 -6.51
N LYS A 32 1.28 -15.18 -5.38
CA LYS A 32 1.40 -16.53 -4.80
C LYS A 32 0.05 -17.14 -4.40
N ILE A 33 -0.96 -16.30 -4.18
CA ILE A 33 -2.32 -16.73 -3.85
C ILE A 33 -3.32 -16.45 -4.97
N GLY A 34 -2.86 -16.02 -6.14
CA GLY A 34 -3.68 -15.70 -7.31
C GLY A 34 -4.28 -14.29 -7.30
N LEU A 35 -3.75 -13.36 -6.51
CA LEU A 35 -4.27 -11.98 -6.38
C LEU A 35 -3.23 -10.93 -6.79
N LYS A 36 -2.49 -11.18 -7.87
CA LYS A 36 -1.37 -10.33 -8.30
C LYS A 36 -1.80 -8.89 -8.55
N GLU A 37 -2.84 -8.68 -9.35
CA GLU A 37 -3.35 -7.36 -9.74
C GLU A 37 -3.80 -6.55 -8.53
N ILE A 38 -4.43 -7.21 -7.55
CA ILE A 38 -4.81 -6.57 -6.28
C ILE A 38 -3.57 -6.09 -5.55
N GLY A 39 -2.54 -6.94 -5.41
CA GLY A 39 -1.26 -6.53 -4.81
C GLY A 39 -0.62 -5.35 -5.54
N GLU A 40 -0.63 -5.36 -6.87
CA GLU A 40 -0.11 -4.26 -7.69
C GLU A 40 -0.87 -2.96 -7.44
N ILE A 41 -2.20 -3.00 -7.36
CA ILE A 41 -3.02 -1.81 -7.06
C ILE A 41 -2.76 -1.30 -5.64
N LEU A 42 -2.67 -2.20 -4.64
CA LEU A 42 -2.35 -1.80 -3.26
C LEU A 42 -1.04 -1.01 -3.21
N GLY A 43 0.01 -1.51 -3.86
CA GLY A 43 1.30 -0.83 -3.89
C GLY A 43 1.28 0.51 -4.64
N LEU A 44 0.54 0.62 -5.75
CA LEU A 44 0.41 1.88 -6.48
C LEU A 44 -0.32 2.97 -5.70
N LEU A 45 -1.23 2.59 -4.81
CA LEU A 45 -2.14 3.54 -4.17
C LEU A 45 -1.77 3.87 -2.72
N HIS A 46 -1.00 3.02 -2.03
CA HIS A 46 -0.84 3.14 -0.58
C HIS A 46 -0.36 4.52 -0.10
N ASP A 47 0.56 5.10 -0.87
CA ASP A 47 1.27 6.33 -0.56
C ASP A 47 0.86 7.53 -1.43
N VAL A 48 -0.25 7.42 -2.18
CA VAL A 48 -0.71 8.49 -3.08
C VAL A 48 -0.83 9.81 -2.34
N GLY A 49 -1.29 9.83 -1.08
CA GLY A 49 -1.41 11.07 -0.30
C GLY A 49 -0.10 11.82 -0.08
N LYS A 50 1.06 11.17 -0.27
CA LYS A 50 2.35 11.88 -0.26
C LYS A 50 2.48 12.89 -1.40
N ALA A 51 1.64 12.79 -2.43
CA ALA A 51 1.61 13.71 -3.57
C ALA A 51 0.86 15.02 -3.30
N SER A 52 0.35 15.25 -2.09
CA SER A 52 -0.17 16.57 -1.69
C SER A 52 0.96 17.54 -1.37
N GLN A 53 0.71 18.83 -1.54
CA GLN A 53 1.66 19.88 -1.19
C GLN A 53 1.98 19.87 0.31
N GLU A 54 0.97 19.65 1.16
CA GLU A 54 1.15 19.55 2.61
C GLU A 54 2.15 18.44 2.98
N PHE A 55 2.01 17.26 2.39
CA PHE A 55 2.89 16.14 2.69
C PHE A 55 4.28 16.31 2.07
N GLN A 56 4.37 16.91 0.88
CA GLN A 56 5.67 17.24 0.28
C GLN A 56 6.45 18.23 1.16
N ASN A 57 5.80 19.29 1.67
CA ASN A 57 6.42 20.22 2.60
C ASN A 57 6.92 19.52 3.88
N TYR A 58 6.15 18.55 4.40
CA TYR A 58 6.55 17.71 5.54
C TYR A 58 7.81 16.88 5.24
N ILE A 59 7.86 16.15 4.12
CA ILE A 59 9.04 15.36 3.72
C ILE A 59 10.27 16.25 3.52
N LEU A 60 10.12 17.35 2.78
CA LEU A 60 11.22 18.24 2.44
C LEU A 60 11.80 18.93 3.68
N SER A 61 10.94 19.28 4.64
CA SER A 61 11.37 19.82 5.95
C SER A 61 12.11 18.76 6.78
N GLY A 62 11.62 17.53 6.81
CA GLY A 62 12.23 16.43 7.56
C GLY A 62 13.57 15.96 7.02
N THR A 63 13.81 16.19 5.72
CA THR A 63 15.03 15.80 5.03
C THR A 63 16.06 16.92 4.94
N GLY A 64 15.71 18.12 5.42
CA GLY A 64 16.57 19.31 5.39
C GLY A 64 16.71 19.95 4.02
N LEU A 65 15.86 19.57 3.06
CA LEU A 65 15.80 20.19 1.73
C LEU A 65 15.11 21.56 1.76
N ILE A 66 14.23 21.79 2.75
CA ILE A 66 13.69 23.10 3.11
C ILE A 66 14.21 23.49 4.49
N LEU A 67 14.72 24.71 4.61
CA LEU A 67 15.27 25.27 5.84
C LEU A 67 14.16 25.90 6.71
N GLN A 68 14.40 25.97 8.03
CA GLN A 68 13.42 26.45 9.01
C GLN A 68 12.93 27.89 8.78
N ASN A 69 13.69 28.71 8.06
CA ASN A 69 13.33 30.08 7.70
C ASN A 69 12.47 30.18 6.43
N SER A 70 12.17 29.05 5.78
CA SER A 70 11.26 29.02 4.62
C SER A 70 9.81 29.15 5.07
N PRO A 71 8.94 29.88 4.34
CA PRO A 71 7.50 29.91 4.61
C PRO A 71 6.84 28.53 4.48
N ASP A 72 7.44 27.61 3.71
CA ASP A 72 6.93 26.25 3.47
C ASP A 72 7.47 25.21 4.47
N TRP A 73 8.28 25.64 5.45
CA TRP A 73 8.84 24.72 6.44
C TRP A 73 7.80 24.23 7.43
N VAL A 74 7.82 22.93 7.71
CA VAL A 74 6.93 22.25 8.65
C VAL A 74 7.75 21.64 9.78
N ASP A 75 7.34 21.88 11.03
CA ASP A 75 7.90 21.19 12.19
C ASP A 75 7.50 19.70 12.17
N VAL A 76 8.42 18.87 11.70
CA VAL A 76 8.21 17.42 11.56
C VAL A 76 7.98 16.73 12.90
N LYS A 77 8.59 17.23 13.99
CA LYS A 77 8.42 16.64 15.33
C LYS A 77 7.03 16.97 15.87
N ALA A 78 6.58 18.22 15.72
CA ALA A 78 5.26 18.64 16.16
C ALA A 78 4.11 17.99 15.35
N ASN A 79 4.39 17.61 14.10
CA ASN A 79 3.41 17.06 13.16
C ASN A 79 3.51 15.54 12.93
N LYS A 80 4.36 14.84 13.69
CA LYS A 80 4.53 13.39 13.56
C LYS A 80 3.19 12.67 13.75
N GLY A 81 2.75 11.96 12.71
CA GLY A 81 1.50 11.19 12.70
C GLY A 81 0.22 12.03 12.60
N LYS A 82 0.32 13.36 12.41
CA LYS A 82 -0.84 14.24 12.26
C LYS A 82 -1.21 14.46 10.79
N ILE A 83 -0.22 14.51 9.92
CA ILE A 83 -0.41 14.70 8.48
C ILE A 83 -0.72 13.34 7.85
N ASP A 84 -1.93 13.25 7.29
CA ASP A 84 -2.45 12.01 6.72
C ASP A 84 -2.05 11.86 5.26
N HIS A 85 -1.48 10.71 4.90
CA HIS A 85 -1.26 10.33 3.51
C HIS A 85 -1.86 8.96 3.16
N SER A 86 -2.38 8.27 4.18
CA SER A 86 -2.93 6.92 4.08
C SER A 86 -4.36 6.89 3.55
N THR A 87 -5.09 7.99 3.69
CA THR A 87 -6.51 8.06 3.34
C THR A 87 -6.75 8.29 1.85
N ALA A 88 -5.94 9.12 1.19
CA ALA A 88 -6.14 9.47 -0.23
C ALA A 88 -6.27 8.23 -1.14
N GLY A 89 -5.29 7.31 -1.07
CA GLY A 89 -5.32 6.07 -1.85
C GLY A 89 -6.52 5.17 -1.55
N ALA A 90 -6.97 5.14 -0.30
CA ALA A 90 -8.13 4.37 0.13
C ALA A 90 -9.44 4.95 -0.46
N GLN A 91 -9.57 6.28 -0.49
CA GLN A 91 -10.71 6.95 -1.10
C GLN A 91 -10.74 6.71 -2.62
N ILE A 92 -9.58 6.81 -3.28
CA ILE A 92 -9.47 6.61 -4.74
C ILE A 92 -9.91 5.21 -5.14
N ILE A 93 -9.40 4.15 -4.49
CA ILE A 93 -9.83 2.78 -4.85
C ILE A 93 -11.32 2.56 -4.57
N TYR A 94 -11.82 3.11 -3.45
CA TYR A 94 -13.22 2.97 -3.09
C TYR A 94 -14.12 3.60 -4.16
N GLN A 95 -13.91 4.89 -4.46
CA GLN A 95 -14.68 5.64 -5.45
C GLN A 95 -14.61 5.01 -6.86
N LYS A 96 -13.43 4.54 -7.29
CA LYS A 96 -13.24 4.03 -8.66
C LYS A 96 -13.82 2.63 -8.89
N LEU A 97 -14.05 1.86 -7.82
CA LEU A 97 -14.45 0.45 -7.92
C LEU A 97 -15.86 0.17 -7.37
N SER A 98 -16.30 0.83 -6.29
CA SER A 98 -17.54 0.47 -5.60
C SER A 98 -18.82 0.59 -6.44
N GLU A 99 -18.83 1.46 -7.45
CA GLU A 99 -20.02 1.68 -8.29
C GLU A 99 -20.29 0.54 -9.28
N ARG A 100 -19.39 -0.44 -9.41
CA ARG A 100 -19.56 -1.59 -10.32
C ARG A 100 -20.46 -2.71 -9.77
N GLY A 101 -20.97 -2.56 -8.55
CA GLY A 101 -21.87 -3.51 -7.89
C GLY A 101 -21.24 -4.22 -6.69
N ASP A 102 -22.01 -5.10 -6.04
CA ASP A 102 -21.70 -5.61 -4.69
C ASP A 102 -20.33 -6.29 -4.56
N LYS A 103 -19.93 -7.09 -5.57
CA LYS A 103 -18.60 -7.73 -5.60
C LYS A 103 -17.48 -6.68 -5.59
N ALA A 104 -17.66 -5.64 -6.39
CA ALA A 104 -16.70 -4.56 -6.52
C ALA A 104 -16.67 -3.71 -5.25
N THR A 105 -17.81 -3.41 -4.63
CA THR A 105 -17.89 -2.75 -3.32
C THR A 105 -17.13 -3.52 -2.25
N ALA A 106 -17.36 -4.83 -2.11
CA ALA A 106 -16.67 -5.65 -1.12
C ALA A 106 -15.14 -5.70 -1.37
N THR A 107 -14.73 -5.79 -2.64
CA THR A 107 -13.32 -5.75 -3.05
C THR A 107 -12.69 -4.40 -2.72
N ALA A 108 -13.38 -3.31 -3.06
CA ALA A 108 -12.95 -1.94 -2.80
C ALA A 108 -12.80 -1.66 -1.31
N MET A 109 -13.74 -2.13 -0.47
CA MET A 109 -13.65 -2.03 0.99
C MET A 109 -12.41 -2.75 1.53
N ALA A 110 -12.14 -3.98 1.07
CA ALA A 110 -10.98 -4.74 1.53
C ALA A 110 -9.65 -4.05 1.15
N MET A 111 -9.58 -3.53 -0.08
CA MET A 111 -8.39 -2.83 -0.59
C MET A 111 -8.19 -1.47 0.11
N ALA A 112 -9.26 -0.69 0.26
CA ALA A 112 -9.24 0.59 0.96
C ALA A 112 -8.82 0.40 2.44
N LEU A 113 -9.28 -0.68 3.09
CA LEU A 113 -8.86 -1.01 4.44
C LEU A 113 -7.36 -1.30 4.51
N CYS A 114 -6.82 -2.07 3.57
CA CYS A 114 -5.37 -2.33 3.50
C CYS A 114 -4.58 -1.03 3.33
N ILE A 115 -4.99 -0.17 2.38
CA ILE A 115 -4.33 1.09 2.09
C ILE A 115 -4.39 2.03 3.31
N ALA A 116 -5.56 2.25 3.91
CA ALA A 116 -5.68 3.12 5.07
C ALA A 116 -4.92 2.63 6.33
N SER A 117 -4.51 1.36 6.33
CA SER A 117 -3.92 0.67 7.48
C SER A 117 -2.40 0.43 7.36
N HIS A 118 -1.76 0.84 6.27
CA HIS A 118 -0.39 0.40 5.95
C HIS A 118 0.70 0.86 6.94
N HIS A 119 0.40 1.86 7.80
CA HIS A 119 1.31 2.30 8.87
C HIS A 119 0.92 1.85 10.28
N SER A 120 -0.36 1.65 10.55
CA SER A 120 -0.88 1.35 11.89
C SER A 120 -1.20 -0.12 12.12
N GLY A 121 -1.15 -0.95 11.06
CA GLY A 121 -1.88 -2.22 11.05
C GLY A 121 -3.37 -2.01 10.79
N LEU A 122 -4.10 -3.12 10.56
CA LEU A 122 -5.54 -3.07 10.25
C LEU A 122 -6.30 -2.27 11.30
N ILE A 123 -6.97 -1.21 10.85
CA ILE A 123 -7.84 -0.40 11.70
C ILE A 123 -9.10 -1.16 12.08
N ASP A 124 -9.62 -0.90 13.28
CA ASP A 124 -10.99 -1.29 13.63
C ASP A 124 -11.97 -0.44 12.82
N SER A 125 -12.76 -1.09 11.96
CA SER A 125 -13.77 -0.41 11.14
C SER A 125 -14.91 0.16 11.98
N LEU A 126 -15.25 -0.49 13.10
CA LEU A 126 -16.25 -0.04 14.06
C LEU A 126 -15.58 0.10 15.42
N LYS A 127 -15.72 1.27 16.04
CA LYS A 127 -15.25 1.51 17.40
C LYS A 127 -16.26 0.97 18.43
N PRO A 128 -15.85 0.75 19.70
CA PRO A 128 -16.77 0.29 20.76
C PRO A 128 -18.00 1.19 20.99
N ASN A 129 -17.92 2.47 20.62
CA ASN A 129 -19.01 3.44 20.70
C ASN A 129 -19.96 3.39 19.49
N GLY A 130 -19.77 2.46 18.54
CA GLY A 130 -20.57 2.33 17.32
C GLY A 130 -20.15 3.24 16.16
N GLU A 131 -19.10 4.06 16.33
CA GLU A 131 -18.60 4.93 15.26
C GLU A 131 -17.98 4.12 14.11
N ASN A 132 -18.42 4.39 12.89
CA ASN A 132 -17.87 3.78 11.67
C ASN A 132 -16.59 4.50 11.24
N ASN A 133 -15.47 4.02 11.78
CA ASN A 133 -14.15 4.54 11.52
C ASN A 133 -13.69 4.32 10.06
N PHE A 134 -14.17 3.26 9.40
CA PHE A 134 -13.92 3.06 7.97
C PHE A 134 -14.59 4.18 7.15
N GLN A 135 -15.89 4.38 7.36
CA GLN A 135 -16.66 5.44 6.69
C GLN A 135 -16.05 6.82 6.95
N ARG A 136 -15.63 7.11 8.19
CA ARG A 136 -14.93 8.35 8.53
C ARG A 136 -13.69 8.62 7.68
N ARG A 137 -12.95 7.58 7.26
CA ARG A 137 -11.81 7.73 6.35
C ARG A 137 -12.27 7.89 4.90
N ILE A 138 -13.24 7.09 4.46
CA ILE A 138 -13.72 7.14 3.08
C ILE A 138 -14.43 8.48 2.76
N GLU A 139 -15.12 9.05 3.73
CA GLU A 139 -15.86 10.32 3.61
C GLU A 139 -15.05 11.53 4.12
N LYS A 140 -13.75 11.35 4.38
CA LYS A 140 -12.88 12.45 4.77
C LYS A 140 -12.90 13.52 3.68
N GLN A 141 -13.13 14.77 4.07
CA GLN A 141 -13.19 15.88 3.13
C GLN A 141 -11.82 16.15 2.50
N GLU A 142 -11.82 16.77 1.32
CA GLU A 142 -10.61 17.01 0.53
C GLU A 142 -9.55 17.79 1.31
N GLU A 143 -9.94 18.74 2.16
CA GLU A 143 -9.02 19.51 3.01
C GLU A 143 -8.30 18.64 4.05
N GLY A 144 -8.76 17.41 4.29
CA GLY A 144 -8.18 16.49 5.25
C GLY A 144 -7.44 15.30 4.63
N SER A 145 -7.73 14.94 3.38
CA SER A 145 -7.10 13.81 2.68
C SER A 145 -6.27 14.20 1.48
N HIS A 146 -6.54 15.37 0.88
CA HIS A 146 -5.91 15.86 -0.36
C HIS A 146 -5.97 14.83 -1.48
N ALA A 147 -7.08 14.08 -1.59
CA ALA A 147 -7.17 12.93 -2.47
C ALA A 147 -7.18 13.36 -3.93
N ASP A 148 -7.96 14.39 -4.28
CA ASP A 148 -8.05 14.89 -5.65
C ASP A 148 -6.74 15.58 -6.06
N GLU A 149 -6.17 16.41 -5.19
CA GLU A 149 -4.87 17.06 -5.40
C GLU A 149 -3.76 16.02 -5.64
N ALA A 150 -3.62 15.07 -4.72
CA ALA A 150 -2.59 14.03 -4.80
C ALA A 150 -2.74 13.18 -6.06
N TRP A 151 -3.97 12.82 -6.42
CA TRP A 151 -4.24 12.02 -7.61
C TRP A 151 -3.92 12.77 -8.91
N ALA A 152 -4.26 14.05 -8.99
CA ALA A 152 -3.95 14.90 -10.14
C ALA A 152 -2.45 14.99 -10.42
N ASN A 153 -1.62 14.97 -9.37
CA ASN A 153 -0.16 15.02 -9.47
C ASN A 153 0.49 13.70 -9.94
N LEU A 154 -0.28 12.62 -10.13
CA LEU A 154 0.23 11.27 -10.38
C LEU A 154 -0.30 10.65 -11.69
N ALA A 155 -0.28 11.41 -12.80
CA ALA A 155 -0.84 10.98 -14.09
C ALA A 155 -0.34 9.62 -14.61
N ASN A 156 0.95 9.30 -14.44
CA ASN A 156 1.51 8.01 -14.87
C ASN A 156 1.02 6.84 -14.00
N VAL A 157 0.91 7.06 -12.69
CA VAL A 157 0.33 6.08 -11.75
C VAL A 157 -1.14 5.87 -12.10
N ALA A 158 -1.90 6.94 -12.37
CA ALA A 158 -3.29 6.86 -12.79
C ALA A 158 -3.46 6.04 -14.08
N LYS A 159 -2.57 6.20 -15.06
CA LYS A 159 -2.55 5.40 -16.29
C LYS A 159 -2.26 3.92 -16.03
N LYS A 160 -1.30 3.59 -15.15
CA LYS A 160 -1.01 2.20 -14.77
C LYS A 160 -2.18 1.58 -14.00
N PHE A 161 -2.73 2.32 -13.04
CA PHE A 161 -3.90 1.93 -12.28
C PHE A 161 -5.11 1.63 -13.18
N GLY A 162 -5.41 2.50 -14.15
CA GLY A 162 -6.52 2.29 -15.09
C GLY A 162 -6.40 0.99 -15.91
N LYS A 163 -5.18 0.58 -16.27
CA LYS A 163 -4.92 -0.70 -16.95
C LYS A 163 -5.14 -1.92 -16.05
N LEU A 164 -4.83 -1.80 -14.76
CA LEU A 164 -5.07 -2.88 -13.81
C LEU A 164 -6.57 -2.98 -13.49
N LEU A 165 -7.24 -1.84 -13.35
CA LEU A 165 -8.67 -1.76 -13.05
C LEU A 165 -9.59 -2.14 -14.22
N SER A 166 -9.05 -2.25 -15.44
CA SER A 166 -9.78 -2.82 -16.58
C SER A 166 -9.89 -4.34 -16.53
N ASN A 167 -9.10 -4.99 -15.67
CA ASN A 167 -9.25 -6.42 -15.40
C ASN A 167 -10.39 -6.65 -14.41
N ASP A 168 -11.01 -7.83 -14.45
CA ASP A 168 -12.07 -8.25 -13.52
C ASP A 168 -11.46 -8.70 -12.18
N ILE A 169 -10.90 -7.74 -11.45
CA ILE A 169 -10.24 -7.98 -10.15
C ILE A 169 -11.26 -8.32 -9.06
N GLU A 170 -12.49 -7.80 -9.18
CA GLU A 170 -13.58 -8.05 -8.26
C GLU A 170 -14.04 -9.50 -8.31
N THR A 171 -14.15 -10.12 -9.49
CA THR A 171 -14.44 -11.55 -9.57
C THR A 171 -13.29 -12.38 -9.00
N GLN A 172 -12.03 -12.06 -9.33
CA GLN A 172 -10.86 -12.77 -8.79
C GLN A 172 -10.82 -12.75 -7.25
N PHE A 173 -11.09 -11.59 -6.65
CA PHE A 173 -11.11 -11.45 -5.19
C PHE A 173 -12.22 -12.27 -4.54
N ILE A 174 -13.44 -12.18 -5.08
CA ILE A 174 -14.61 -12.89 -4.54
C ILE A 174 -14.47 -14.41 -4.72
N GLU A 175 -13.97 -14.87 -5.86
CA GLU A 175 -13.65 -16.28 -6.07
C GLU A 175 -12.60 -16.76 -5.08
N LYS A 176 -11.57 -15.95 -4.82
CA LYS A 176 -10.58 -16.29 -3.79
C LYS A 176 -11.21 -16.39 -2.41
N LEU A 177 -12.05 -15.44 -1.99
CA LEU A 177 -12.77 -15.51 -0.72
C LEU A 177 -13.64 -16.76 -0.63
N ASN A 178 -14.34 -17.12 -1.71
CA ASN A 178 -15.18 -18.31 -1.76
C ASN A 178 -14.35 -19.61 -1.69
N SER A 179 -13.16 -19.63 -2.29
CA SER A 179 -12.25 -20.79 -2.23
C SER A 179 -11.72 -21.11 -0.83
N LEU A 180 -11.79 -20.16 0.11
CA LEU A 180 -11.36 -20.37 1.50
C LEU A 180 -12.37 -21.17 2.32
N LYS A 181 -13.62 -21.26 1.85
CA LYS A 181 -14.69 -21.99 2.53
C LYS A 181 -14.56 -23.48 2.25
N LEU A 182 -14.51 -24.28 3.30
CA LEU A 182 -14.66 -25.73 3.22
C LEU A 182 -16.09 -26.15 3.61
N GLU A 183 -16.49 -27.35 3.22
CA GLU A 183 -17.77 -27.92 3.66
C GLU A 183 -17.80 -28.05 5.19
N LEU A 184 -18.97 -27.78 5.78
CA LEU A 184 -19.24 -27.93 7.22
C LEU A 184 -18.54 -26.93 8.17
N GLU A 185 -17.97 -25.82 7.67
CA GLU A 185 -17.38 -24.78 8.52
C GLU A 185 -18.40 -23.80 9.11
N SER A 186 -18.16 -23.36 10.36
CA SER A 186 -18.98 -22.35 11.02
C SER A 186 -18.82 -20.96 10.35
N PRO A 187 -19.84 -20.09 10.44
CA PRO A 187 -19.73 -18.70 9.96
C PRO A 187 -18.53 -17.93 10.53
N ASP A 188 -18.21 -18.15 11.81
CA ASP A 188 -17.06 -17.50 12.47
C ASP A 188 -15.73 -17.93 11.86
N THR A 189 -15.58 -19.22 11.55
CA THR A 189 -14.38 -19.75 10.89
C THR A 189 -14.21 -19.16 9.50
N ILE A 190 -15.31 -19.05 8.75
CA ILE A 190 -15.31 -18.44 7.41
C ILE A 190 -14.90 -16.96 7.52
N ASN A 191 -15.49 -16.20 8.44
CA ASN A 191 -15.16 -14.79 8.63
C ASN A 191 -13.71 -14.59 9.10
N PHE A 192 -13.21 -15.46 9.98
CA PHE A 192 -11.81 -15.47 10.39
C PHE A 192 -10.87 -15.66 9.18
N LYS A 193 -11.15 -16.64 8.31
CA LYS A 193 -10.36 -16.87 7.09
C LYS A 193 -10.40 -15.70 6.11
N ARG A 194 -11.57 -15.07 5.95
CA ARG A 194 -11.70 -13.85 5.13
C ARG A 194 -10.85 -12.71 5.71
N GLY A 195 -10.89 -12.51 7.02
CA GLY A 195 -10.02 -11.57 7.72
C GLY A 195 -8.53 -11.89 7.54
N LEU A 196 -8.16 -13.17 7.55
CA LEU A 196 -6.78 -13.62 7.31
C LEU A 196 -6.32 -13.30 5.88
N LEU A 197 -7.19 -13.44 4.88
CA LEU A 197 -6.88 -13.04 3.50
C LEU A 197 -6.58 -11.54 3.39
N VAL A 198 -7.40 -10.69 4.02
CA VAL A 198 -7.17 -9.25 4.06
C VAL A 198 -5.87 -8.91 4.80
N ARG A 199 -5.57 -9.59 5.91
CA ARG A 199 -4.29 -9.47 6.62
C ARG A 199 -3.09 -9.88 5.76
N TYR A 200 -3.25 -10.93 4.94
CA TYR A 200 -2.21 -11.38 4.02
C TYR A 200 -1.94 -10.33 2.93
N LEU A 201 -2.99 -9.71 2.38
CA LEU A 201 -2.83 -8.62 1.42
C LEU A 201 -2.14 -7.40 2.05
N LEU A 202 -2.54 -7.03 3.28
CA LEU A 202 -1.86 -5.98 4.03
C LEU A 202 -0.38 -6.33 4.29
N SER A 203 -0.06 -7.58 4.65
CA SER A 203 1.34 -7.97 4.86
C SER A 203 2.14 -7.92 3.56
N CYS A 204 1.56 -8.31 2.43
CA CYS A 204 2.18 -8.15 1.12
C CYS A 204 2.54 -6.67 0.84
N LEU A 205 1.62 -5.75 1.16
CA LEU A 205 1.85 -4.32 0.99
C LEU A 205 2.95 -3.80 1.92
N ILE A 206 2.88 -4.09 3.22
CA ILE A 206 3.86 -3.63 4.21
C ILE A 206 5.25 -4.19 3.91
N ASP A 207 5.35 -5.47 3.54
CA ASP A 207 6.63 -6.08 3.21
C ASP A 207 7.22 -5.46 1.93
N ALA A 208 6.39 -5.17 0.93
CA ALA A 208 6.82 -4.53 -0.32
C ALA A 208 7.34 -3.10 -0.09
N ASP A 209 6.62 -2.29 0.69
CA ASP A 209 7.02 -0.92 1.05
C ASP A 209 8.36 -0.89 1.80
N ARG A 210 8.48 -1.72 2.86
CA ARG A 210 9.71 -1.84 3.63
C ARG A 210 10.88 -2.36 2.79
N LEU A 211 10.61 -3.29 1.89
CA LEU A 211 11.62 -3.87 1.01
C LEU A 211 12.18 -2.80 0.06
N ASP A 212 11.31 -2.06 -0.62
CA ASP A 212 11.72 -0.99 -1.53
C ASP A 212 12.50 0.10 -0.79
N THR A 213 11.99 0.57 0.35
CA THR A 213 12.68 1.57 1.19
C THR A 213 14.08 1.09 1.60
N ALA A 214 14.19 -0.18 2.04
CA ALA A 214 15.46 -0.75 2.46
C ALA A 214 16.46 -0.93 1.32
N ASP A 215 15.98 -1.30 0.13
CA ASP A 215 16.83 -1.47 -1.05
C ASP A 215 17.25 -0.11 -1.63
N PHE A 216 16.40 0.92 -1.53
CA PHE A 216 16.77 2.29 -1.87
C PHE A 216 17.87 2.85 -0.94
N GLU A 217 17.70 2.68 0.38
CA GLU A 217 18.68 3.12 1.39
C GLU A 217 20.01 2.35 1.25
N PHE A 218 19.92 1.03 1.02
CA PHE A 218 21.07 0.14 0.89
C PHE A 218 21.05 -0.66 -0.44
N PRO A 219 21.48 -0.08 -1.57
CA PRO A 219 21.45 -0.74 -2.89
C PRO A 219 22.26 -2.03 -3.00
N SER A 220 23.18 -2.28 -2.07
CA SER A 220 23.90 -3.56 -2.00
C SER A 220 22.98 -4.72 -1.60
N ASN A 221 21.86 -4.46 -0.90
CA ASN A 221 20.92 -5.48 -0.44
C ASN A 221 20.23 -6.19 -1.60
N GLU A 222 19.88 -5.47 -2.67
CA GLU A 222 19.27 -6.01 -3.88
C GLU A 222 20.10 -7.20 -4.43
N ARG A 223 21.43 -7.07 -4.42
CA ARG A 223 22.36 -8.12 -4.89
C ARG A 223 22.39 -9.35 -4.00
N ILE A 224 22.07 -9.22 -2.72
CA ILE A 224 22.16 -10.29 -1.71
C ILE A 224 20.84 -11.06 -1.62
N ARG A 225 19.70 -10.37 -1.81
CA ARG A 225 18.36 -10.96 -1.63
C ARG A 225 18.00 -12.03 -2.66
N ASN A 226 18.73 -12.13 -3.77
CA ASN A 226 18.56 -13.11 -4.85
C ASN A 226 17.15 -13.21 -5.48
N TYR A 227 16.12 -12.52 -4.97
CA TYR A 227 14.72 -12.49 -5.45
C TYR A 227 14.16 -13.85 -5.91
N GLY A 228 14.34 -14.89 -5.10
CA GLY A 228 13.86 -16.23 -5.44
C GLY A 228 14.84 -17.05 -6.29
N ASN A 229 15.92 -16.45 -6.77
CA ASN A 229 17.03 -17.10 -7.46
C ASN A 229 18.04 -17.69 -6.47
N TYR A 230 17.51 -18.39 -5.46
CA TYR A 230 18.32 -19.06 -4.46
C TYR A 230 18.96 -20.31 -5.08
N THR A 231 20.20 -20.59 -4.68
CA THR A 231 20.81 -21.87 -5.01
C THR A 231 19.91 -22.99 -4.45
N PRO A 232 19.50 -23.98 -5.27
CA PRO A 232 18.63 -25.05 -4.81
C PRO A 232 19.21 -25.75 -3.59
N TRP A 233 18.34 -26.15 -2.66
CA TRP A 233 18.75 -26.86 -1.45
C TRP A 233 19.64 -28.06 -1.73
N LYS A 234 19.38 -28.80 -2.81
CA LYS A 234 20.20 -29.93 -3.24
C LYS A 234 21.67 -29.54 -3.46
N THR A 235 21.91 -28.44 -4.15
CA THR A 235 23.26 -27.92 -4.42
C THR A 235 23.92 -27.37 -3.15
N LEU A 236 23.16 -26.79 -2.23
CA LEU A 236 23.69 -26.33 -0.94
C LEU A 236 24.08 -27.50 -0.03
N ILE A 237 23.30 -28.58 -0.03
CA ILE A 237 23.59 -29.80 0.75
C ILE A 237 24.89 -30.44 0.26
N GLU A 238 25.08 -30.56 -1.06
CA GLU A 238 26.31 -31.11 -1.65
C GLU A 238 27.57 -30.30 -1.25
N ARG A 239 27.44 -28.98 -1.08
CA ARG A 239 28.55 -28.08 -0.67
C ARG A 239 28.84 -28.09 0.83
N LEU A 240 27.89 -28.54 1.66
CA LEU A 240 28.05 -28.65 3.11
C LEU A 240 28.70 -29.98 3.53
N GLY A 241 28.60 -31.00 2.68
CA GLY A 241 29.19 -32.33 2.92
C GLY A 241 30.59 -32.54 2.33
N SER A 242 31.17 -31.51 1.70
CA SER A 242 32.52 -31.48 1.12
C SER A 242 33.45 -30.60 1.95
#